data_AF-A0A2W7MPU5-F1
#
_entry.id   AF-A0A2W7MPU5-F1
#
_cell.length_a   1.000
_cell.length_b   1.000
_cell.length_c   1.000
_cell.angle_alpha   90.00
_cell.angle_beta   90.00
_cell.angle_gamma   90.00
#
_symmetry.space_group_name_H-M   'P 1'
#
loop_
_entity.id
_entity.type
_entity.pdbx_description
1 polymer ?
#
loop_
_entity_poly.entity_id
_entity_poly.type
_entity_poly.pdbx_seq_one_letter_code
_entity_poly.pdbx_strand_id
1 'polypeptide(L)'
;MQQTIQIRISVKTDQFLLFQRLLAVNIHVFQVYSTEKYIYFSIRKKDLSAFRKVRRKLKLKVMMIDQKAKGIIDIRSITIVGVLLFLCIPVILAQFIWSIQIDTSSPETNILLLEELKEMDIRQNIQSRKLPSEQIIRQKLLTEYKEYSWVHFTRSGSKLIVSPMLAPVQEDTVIKDLPPTNLIAKRSGVITDFELVKGERAVQKNVSVEKGDRLVNGFVTQGKKQILTSAEGKVFASYWIELEFELPKELKLTQPSKKELIVQQKTEKKPVFWKGIVLPKLISTYLEAGYIQREEEKTVILNEQSVETLVLPLLYQKIVNNLPTDTQILEDKVLHVSIESDKVKGKILFLINENIAIPQVIPQGDEA
;
A
#
# COMPACT_ATOMS: atom_id res chain seq x y z
N MET A 1 28.16 -53.24 8.29
CA MET A 1 29.40 -52.51 8.70
C MET A 1 29.99 -53.17 9.95
N GLN A 2 31.19 -53.74 9.86
CA GLN A 2 31.84 -54.35 11.02
C GLN A 2 32.31 -53.25 11.97
N GLN A 3 31.80 -53.22 13.20
CA GLN A 3 32.23 -52.24 14.21
C GLN A 3 33.69 -52.52 14.59
N THR A 4 34.59 -51.64 14.17
CA THR A 4 36.01 -51.65 14.56
C THR A 4 36.25 -50.69 15.72
N ILE A 5 37.24 -51.00 16.55
CA ILE A 5 37.72 -50.16 17.65
C ILE A 5 39.19 -49.89 17.39
N GLN A 6 39.56 -48.62 17.43
CA GLN A 6 40.94 -48.21 17.24
C GLN A 6 41.69 -48.22 18.57
N ILE A 7 42.88 -48.80 18.55
CA ILE A 7 43.74 -49.02 19.69
C ILE A 7 45.06 -48.27 19.47
N ARG A 8 45.46 -47.51 20.49
CA ARG A 8 46.73 -46.78 20.57
C ARG A 8 47.67 -47.44 21.59
N ILE A 9 48.88 -47.79 21.16
CA ILE A 9 49.95 -48.39 21.99
C ILE A 9 51.24 -47.60 21.82
N SER A 10 52.11 -47.57 22.84
CA SER A 10 53.43 -46.92 22.74
C SER A 10 54.41 -47.73 21.87
N VAL A 11 55.18 -47.04 21.02
CA VAL A 11 56.18 -47.64 20.10
C VAL A 11 57.30 -48.38 20.82
N LYS A 12 57.56 -48.08 22.11
CA LYS A 12 58.55 -48.78 22.95
C LYS A 12 58.22 -50.26 23.23
N THR A 13 57.04 -50.72 22.81
CA THR A 13 56.60 -52.10 22.98
C THR A 13 57.15 -52.95 21.83
N ASP A 14 57.59 -54.18 22.13
CA ASP A 14 57.97 -55.15 21.10
C ASP A 14 56.77 -55.45 20.16
N GLN A 15 56.85 -54.89 18.96
CA GLN A 15 55.78 -54.92 17.96
C GLN A 15 55.59 -56.33 17.42
N PHE A 16 56.69 -57.06 17.23
CA PHE A 16 56.68 -58.39 16.65
C PHE A 16 55.98 -59.39 17.57
N LEU A 17 56.33 -59.39 18.85
CA LEU A 17 55.69 -60.24 19.87
C LEU A 17 54.20 -59.94 20.03
N LEU A 18 53.80 -58.68 19.89
CA LEU A 18 52.40 -58.26 19.95
C LEU A 18 51.60 -58.82 18.78
N PHE A 19 52.03 -58.61 17.54
CA PHE A 19 51.30 -59.07 16.36
C PHE A 19 51.26 -60.60 16.26
N GLN A 20 52.36 -61.29 16.64
CA GLN A 20 52.40 -62.74 16.69
C GLN A 20 51.35 -63.31 17.66
N ARG A 21 51.18 -62.71 18.84
CA ARG A 21 50.17 -63.16 19.81
C ARG A 21 48.74 -62.80 19.41
N LEU A 22 48.54 -61.69 18.68
CA LEU A 22 47.23 -61.35 18.14
C LEU A 22 46.80 -62.36 17.06
N LEU A 23 47.73 -62.75 16.18
CA LEU A 23 47.49 -63.81 15.18
C LEU A 23 47.22 -65.16 15.84
N ALA A 24 47.96 -65.53 16.89
CA ALA A 24 47.75 -66.79 17.62
C ALA A 24 46.36 -66.90 18.29
N VAL A 25 45.73 -65.77 18.61
CA VAL A 25 44.38 -65.69 19.20
C VAL A 25 43.31 -65.42 18.11
N ASN A 26 43.70 -65.49 16.83
CA ASN A 26 42.85 -65.26 15.66
C ASN A 26 42.19 -63.86 15.63
N ILE A 27 42.91 -62.86 16.13
CA ILE A 27 42.47 -61.46 16.12
C ILE A 27 42.99 -60.79 14.86
N HIS A 28 42.09 -60.48 13.93
CA HIS A 28 42.45 -59.74 12.73
C HIS A 28 42.66 -58.27 13.03
N VAL A 29 43.82 -57.75 12.59
CA VAL A 29 44.20 -56.36 12.75
C VAL A 29 43.99 -55.62 11.43
N PHE A 30 43.38 -54.44 11.50
CA PHE A 30 43.05 -53.58 10.36
C PHE A 30 43.72 -52.20 10.53
N GLN A 31 44.07 -51.55 9.42
CA GLN A 31 44.55 -50.15 9.37
C GLN A 31 45.68 -49.86 10.38
N VAL A 32 46.82 -50.55 10.22
CA VAL A 32 48.00 -50.33 11.07
C VAL A 32 48.79 -49.15 10.54
N TYR A 33 49.03 -48.15 11.40
CA TYR A 33 49.95 -47.06 11.10
C TYR A 33 50.72 -46.67 12.36
N SER A 34 51.97 -46.23 12.18
CA SER A 34 52.84 -45.82 13.27
C SER A 34 53.19 -44.34 13.16
N THR A 35 53.17 -43.65 14.29
CA THR A 35 53.74 -42.32 14.50
C THR A 35 55.00 -42.47 15.36
N GLU A 36 55.87 -41.47 15.44
CA GLU A 36 57.14 -41.52 16.20
C GLU A 36 57.00 -42.01 17.65
N LYS A 37 55.85 -41.80 18.29
CA LYS A 37 55.61 -42.15 19.71
C LYS A 37 54.57 -43.27 19.91
N TYR A 38 53.68 -43.52 18.95
CA TYR A 38 52.55 -44.43 19.11
C TYR A 38 52.23 -45.24 17.84
N ILE A 39 51.77 -46.48 18.05
CA ILE A 39 51.22 -47.35 17.03
C ILE A 39 49.70 -47.34 17.17
N TYR A 40 49.03 -47.22 16.03
CA TYR A 40 47.59 -47.28 15.93
C TYR A 40 47.20 -48.49 15.09
N PHE A 41 46.24 -49.25 15.59
CA PHE A 41 45.62 -50.32 14.82
C PHE A 41 44.18 -50.52 15.24
N SER A 42 43.36 -51.03 14.33
CA SER A 42 41.94 -51.27 14.55
C SER A 42 41.67 -52.76 14.68
N ILE A 43 40.87 -53.16 15.67
CA ILE A 43 40.37 -54.54 15.82
C ILE A 43 38.85 -54.57 15.73
N ARG A 44 38.25 -55.73 15.45
CA ARG A 44 36.79 -55.88 15.53
C ARG A 44 36.33 -55.81 17.00
N LYS A 45 35.15 -55.22 17.24
CA LYS A 45 34.55 -55.13 18.59
C LYS A 45 34.32 -56.50 19.23
N LYS A 46 34.03 -57.53 18.43
CA LYS A 46 33.85 -58.92 18.91
C LYS A 46 35.12 -59.47 19.58
N ASP A 47 36.29 -59.07 19.09
CA ASP A 47 37.59 -59.61 19.51
C ASP A 47 38.17 -58.84 20.71
N LEU A 48 37.44 -57.84 21.22
CA LEU A 48 37.87 -57.01 22.34
C LEU A 48 38.06 -57.80 23.63
N SER A 49 37.24 -58.81 23.89
CA SER A 49 37.34 -59.66 25.09
C SER A 49 38.62 -60.50 25.07
N ALA A 50 38.96 -61.07 23.91
CA ALA A 50 40.18 -61.81 23.68
C ALA A 50 41.42 -60.89 23.74
N PHE A 51 41.34 -59.71 23.13
CA PHE A 51 42.38 -58.68 23.19
C PHE A 51 42.69 -58.25 24.64
N ARG A 52 41.68 -58.09 25.49
CA ARG A 52 41.90 -57.77 26.92
C ARG A 52 42.72 -58.83 27.64
N LYS A 53 42.57 -60.12 27.32
CA LYS A 53 43.38 -61.20 27.90
C LYS A 53 44.84 -61.08 27.47
N VAL A 54 45.10 -60.84 26.18
CA VAL A 54 46.44 -60.62 25.63
C VAL A 54 47.10 -59.39 26.25
N ARG A 55 46.37 -58.28 26.38
CA ARG A 55 46.82 -57.05 27.05
C ARG A 55 47.27 -57.30 28.48
N ARG A 56 46.49 -58.03 29.28
CA ARG A 56 46.83 -58.34 30.68
C ARG A 56 48.11 -59.17 30.78
N LYS A 57 48.28 -60.18 29.91
CA LYS A 57 49.47 -61.05 29.89
C LYS A 57 50.75 -60.31 29.51
N LEU A 58 50.64 -59.31 28.62
CA LEU A 58 51.78 -58.49 28.15
C LEU A 58 51.97 -57.18 28.95
N LYS A 59 51.13 -56.91 29.97
CA LYS A 59 51.14 -55.68 30.79
C LYS A 59 51.17 -54.38 29.95
N LEU A 60 50.43 -54.35 28.84
CA LEU A 60 50.47 -53.21 27.91
C LEU A 60 49.60 -52.04 28.40
N LYS A 61 50.17 -50.83 28.40
CA LYS A 61 49.44 -49.58 28.54
C LYS A 61 48.80 -49.24 27.19
N VAL A 62 47.49 -49.45 27.10
CA VAL A 62 46.71 -49.28 25.88
C VAL A 62 45.65 -48.22 26.10
N MET A 63 45.52 -47.29 25.16
CA MET A 63 44.44 -46.30 25.11
C MET A 63 43.51 -46.66 23.95
N MET A 64 42.21 -46.85 24.23
CA MET A 64 41.21 -47.11 23.20
C MET A 64 40.63 -45.77 22.74
N ILE A 65 40.55 -45.57 21.43
CA ILE A 65 39.96 -44.38 20.82
C ILE A 65 38.63 -44.83 20.20
N ASP A 66 37.52 -44.34 20.75
CA ASP A 66 36.20 -44.65 20.21
C ASP A 66 35.95 -43.77 18.97
N GLN A 67 35.86 -44.41 17.80
CA GLN A 67 35.55 -43.71 16.55
C GLN A 67 34.06 -43.36 16.43
N LYS A 68 33.19 -43.79 17.36
CA LYS A 68 31.75 -43.47 17.32
C LYS A 68 31.38 -42.05 17.77
N ALA A 69 32.33 -41.25 18.22
CA ALA A 69 32.06 -39.86 18.61
C ALA A 69 32.01 -38.86 17.42
N LYS A 70 31.96 -39.34 16.17
CA LYS A 70 31.77 -38.49 14.99
C LYS A 70 30.36 -38.70 14.40
N GLY A 71 29.41 -38.03 15.03
CA GLY A 71 28.24 -37.49 14.34
C GLY A 71 26.98 -38.37 14.27
N ILE A 72 25.91 -37.80 14.83
CA ILE A 72 24.53 -37.86 14.34
C ILE A 72 23.72 -39.09 14.80
N ILE A 73 22.91 -38.86 15.83
CA ILE A 73 21.63 -39.51 16.17
C ILE A 73 21.66 -41.06 16.22
N ASP A 74 21.63 -41.62 17.42
CA ASP A 74 21.36 -43.06 17.59
C ASP A 74 19.92 -43.32 17.11
N ILE A 75 19.75 -44.10 16.03
CA ILE A 75 18.45 -44.47 15.44
C ILE A 75 17.79 -45.50 16.37
N ARG A 76 17.39 -45.04 17.55
CA ARG A 76 16.48 -45.73 18.46
C ARG A 76 15.06 -45.29 18.12
N SER A 77 14.09 -46.16 18.36
CA SER A 77 12.66 -45.90 18.11
C SER A 77 12.19 -44.57 18.70
N ILE A 78 12.71 -44.20 19.87
CA ILE A 78 12.41 -42.92 20.54
C ILE A 78 12.79 -41.69 19.70
N THR A 79 13.90 -41.72 18.98
CA THR A 79 14.34 -40.56 18.18
C THR A 79 13.44 -40.38 16.95
N ILE A 80 13.04 -41.49 16.32
CA ILE A 80 12.11 -41.46 15.17
C ILE A 80 10.74 -40.96 15.63
N VAL A 81 10.23 -41.46 16.76
CA VAL A 81 8.95 -40.99 17.34
C VAL A 81 9.04 -39.51 17.70
N GLY A 82 10.16 -39.05 18.27
CA GLY A 82 10.38 -37.64 18.60
C GLY A 82 10.36 -36.73 17.37
N VAL A 83 11.04 -37.12 16.28
CA VAL A 83 11.04 -36.37 15.01
C VAL A 83 9.66 -36.36 14.38
N LEU A 84 8.96 -37.50 14.37
CA LEU A 84 7.60 -37.60 13.84
C LEU A 84 6.64 -36.70 14.64
N LEU A 85 6.71 -36.76 15.97
CA LEU A 85 5.89 -35.94 16.86
C LEU A 85 6.19 -34.44 16.66
N PHE A 86 7.47 -34.06 16.54
CA PHE A 86 7.88 -32.68 16.29
C PHE A 86 7.34 -32.13 14.96
N LEU A 87 7.20 -32.97 13.94
CA LEU A 87 6.58 -32.59 12.67
C LEU A 87 5.04 -32.61 12.72
N CYS A 88 4.42 -33.55 13.45
CA CYS A 88 2.96 -33.66 13.53
C CYS A 88 2.32 -32.57 14.41
N ILE A 89 2.94 -32.22 15.54
CA ILE A 89 2.44 -31.20 16.48
C ILE A 89 2.11 -29.87 15.77
N PRO A 90 3.02 -29.21 15.02
CA PRO A 90 2.71 -27.93 14.39
C PRO A 90 1.59 -28.04 13.35
N VAL A 91 1.49 -29.16 12.64
CA VAL A 91 0.40 -29.41 11.68
C VAL A 91 -0.95 -29.49 12.40
N ILE A 92 -1.00 -30.18 13.55
CA ILE A 92 -2.22 -30.27 14.36
C ILE A 92 -2.58 -28.88 14.91
N LEU A 93 -1.61 -28.15 15.48
CA LEU A 93 -1.87 -26.81 16.04
C LEU A 93 -2.27 -25.78 14.97
N ALA A 94 -1.81 -25.93 13.73
CA ALA A 94 -2.20 -25.06 12.61
C ALA A 94 -3.68 -25.23 12.18
N GLN A 95 -4.33 -26.33 12.57
CA GLN A 95 -5.75 -26.56 12.30
C GLN A 95 -6.68 -25.81 13.28
N PHE A 96 -6.13 -25.20 14.33
CA PHE A 96 -6.90 -24.46 15.34
C PHE A 96 -6.77 -22.95 15.16
N ILE A 97 -7.85 -22.23 15.48
CA ILE A 97 -7.88 -20.78 15.55
C ILE A 97 -7.71 -20.39 17.02
N TRP A 98 -6.52 -19.89 17.37
CA TRP A 98 -6.15 -19.50 18.74
C TRP A 98 -6.60 -18.07 19.07
N SER A 99 -6.59 -17.17 18.08
CA SER A 99 -6.94 -15.77 18.29
C SER A 99 -7.88 -15.24 17.21
N ILE A 100 -8.85 -14.45 17.66
CA ILE A 100 -9.76 -13.69 16.83
C ILE A 100 -9.42 -12.22 17.08
N GLN A 101 -9.03 -11.50 16.04
CA GLN A 101 -8.79 -10.07 16.08
C GLN A 101 -9.86 -9.36 15.26
N ILE A 102 -10.39 -8.27 15.82
CA ILE A 102 -11.38 -7.44 15.17
C ILE A 102 -10.69 -6.11 14.87
N ASP A 103 -10.62 -5.75 13.59
CA ASP A 103 -10.01 -4.51 13.14
C ASP A 103 -11.12 -3.46 12.98
N THR A 104 -11.51 -2.82 14.08
CA THR A 104 -12.40 -1.64 14.05
C THR A 104 -11.71 -0.40 14.61
N SER A 105 -12.23 0.77 14.24
CA SER A 105 -11.73 2.08 14.69
C SER A 105 -12.00 2.38 16.17
N SER A 106 -12.93 1.66 16.83
CA SER A 106 -13.37 1.93 18.20
C SER A 106 -13.17 0.71 19.12
N PRO A 107 -12.53 0.87 20.30
CA PRO A 107 -12.38 -0.22 21.27
C PRO A 107 -13.72 -0.79 21.79
N GLU A 108 -14.78 0.03 21.88
CA GLU A 108 -16.08 -0.40 22.40
C GLU A 108 -16.78 -1.38 21.46
N THR A 109 -16.75 -1.08 20.16
CA THR A 109 -17.30 -1.93 19.10
C THR A 109 -16.58 -3.29 19.03
N ASN A 110 -15.28 -3.32 19.30
CA ASN A 110 -14.51 -4.57 19.34
C ASN A 110 -15.00 -5.53 20.45
N ILE A 111 -15.38 -5.00 21.61
CA ILE A 111 -15.86 -5.84 22.72
C ILE A 111 -17.23 -6.42 22.38
N LEU A 112 -18.14 -5.59 21.89
CA LEU A 112 -19.49 -6.00 21.49
C LEU A 112 -19.46 -7.08 20.39
N LEU A 113 -18.71 -6.84 19.31
CA LEU A 113 -18.58 -7.83 18.23
C LEU A 113 -17.90 -9.13 18.70
N LEU A 114 -17.00 -9.07 19.68
CA LEU A 114 -16.37 -10.26 20.24
C LEU A 114 -17.33 -11.07 21.11
N GLU A 115 -18.23 -10.42 21.84
CA GLU A 115 -19.31 -11.09 22.58
C GLU A 115 -20.30 -11.76 21.62
N GLU A 116 -20.70 -11.07 20.55
CA GLU A 116 -21.61 -11.60 19.54
C GLU A 116 -21.02 -12.82 18.82
N LEU A 117 -19.72 -12.76 18.47
CA LEU A 117 -19.01 -13.90 17.92
C LEU A 117 -18.97 -15.09 18.90
N LYS A 118 -18.88 -14.85 20.21
CA LYS A 118 -18.95 -15.93 21.22
C LYS A 118 -20.34 -16.55 21.31
N GLU A 119 -21.41 -15.77 21.19
CA GLU A 119 -22.80 -16.28 21.14
C GLU A 119 -23.02 -17.17 19.92
N MET A 120 -22.40 -16.83 18.79
CA MET A 120 -22.40 -17.63 17.57
C MET A 120 -21.48 -18.88 17.60
N ASP A 121 -21.00 -19.27 18.78
CA ASP A 121 -20.06 -20.39 19.03
C ASP A 121 -18.68 -20.19 18.36
N ILE A 122 -18.35 -18.98 17.91
CA ILE A 122 -17.05 -18.62 17.35
C ILE A 122 -16.16 -18.17 18.52
N ARG A 123 -15.69 -19.15 19.30
CA ARG A 123 -14.86 -18.92 20.47
C ARG A 123 -13.37 -19.04 20.14
N GLN A 124 -12.54 -18.49 21.01
CA GLN A 124 -11.10 -18.77 21.01
C GLN A 124 -10.88 -20.28 21.22
N ASN A 125 -9.94 -20.87 20.49
CA ASN A 125 -9.61 -22.31 20.49
C ASN A 125 -10.58 -23.21 19.70
N ILE A 126 -11.29 -22.67 18.70
CA ILE A 126 -12.11 -23.50 17.81
C ILE A 126 -11.25 -24.18 16.74
N GLN A 127 -11.60 -25.43 16.41
CA GLN A 127 -11.03 -26.11 15.25
C GLN A 127 -11.57 -25.48 13.97
N SER A 128 -10.71 -25.21 13.00
CA SER A 128 -11.10 -24.58 11.72
C SER A 128 -12.23 -25.29 10.98
N ARG A 129 -12.45 -26.60 11.20
CA ARG A 129 -13.53 -27.38 10.55
C ARG A 129 -14.90 -27.14 11.18
N LYS A 130 -14.95 -26.69 12.44
CA LYS A 130 -16.19 -26.41 13.16
C LYS A 130 -16.68 -24.97 12.97
N LEU A 131 -15.86 -24.11 12.33
CA LEU A 131 -16.25 -22.74 12.06
C LEU A 131 -17.40 -22.73 11.04
N PRO A 132 -18.55 -22.08 11.33
CA PRO A 132 -19.62 -21.91 10.35
C PRO A 132 -19.11 -21.16 9.11
N SER A 133 -19.77 -21.34 7.98
CA SER A 133 -19.34 -20.68 6.74
C SER A 133 -19.36 -19.16 6.90
N GLU A 134 -18.35 -18.49 6.35
CA GLU A 134 -18.20 -17.03 6.42
C GLU A 134 -19.46 -16.28 5.94
N GLN A 135 -20.20 -16.88 5.01
CA GLN A 135 -21.46 -16.34 4.49
C GLN A 135 -22.54 -16.24 5.56
N ILE A 136 -22.71 -17.27 6.41
CA ILE A 136 -23.73 -17.29 7.46
C ILE A 136 -23.38 -16.24 8.53
N ILE A 137 -22.10 -16.16 8.90
CA ILE A 137 -21.61 -15.18 9.88
C ILE A 137 -21.80 -13.76 9.34
N ARG A 138 -21.42 -13.53 8.07
CA ARG A 138 -21.61 -12.24 7.40
C ARG A 138 -23.07 -11.84 7.37
N GLN A 139 -23.96 -12.74 6.95
CA GLN A 139 -25.38 -12.42 6.81
C GLN A 139 -26.00 -12.02 8.14
N LYS A 140 -25.69 -12.73 9.23
CA LYS A 140 -26.19 -12.38 10.57
C LYS A 140 -25.68 -11.02 11.04
N LEU A 141 -24.37 -10.79 10.96
CA LEU A 141 -23.76 -9.52 11.35
C LEU A 141 -24.33 -8.32 10.56
N LEU A 142 -24.55 -8.48 9.25
CA LEU A 142 -25.17 -7.43 8.43
C LEU A 142 -26.66 -7.22 8.72
N THR A 143 -27.36 -8.25 9.22
CA THR A 143 -28.79 -8.13 9.58
C THR A 143 -28.96 -7.34 10.89
N GLU A 144 -28.07 -7.57 11.84
CA GLU A 144 -28.09 -6.96 13.17
C GLU A 144 -27.51 -5.54 13.15
N TYR A 145 -26.40 -5.35 12.43
CA TYR A 145 -25.70 -4.07 12.35
C TYR A 145 -25.82 -3.47 10.95
N LYS A 146 -26.87 -2.67 10.74
CA LYS A 146 -27.13 -1.94 9.48
C LYS A 146 -26.06 -0.89 9.16
N GLU A 147 -25.22 -0.54 10.12
CA GLU A 147 -24.09 0.37 9.95
C GLU A 147 -22.95 -0.22 9.11
N TYR A 148 -22.89 -1.54 8.94
CA TYR A 148 -21.87 -2.19 8.11
C TYR A 148 -22.42 -2.47 6.71
N SER A 149 -21.65 -2.13 5.68
CA SER A 149 -21.94 -2.50 4.29
C SER A 149 -21.39 -3.89 3.96
N TRP A 150 -20.25 -4.24 4.54
CA TRP A 150 -19.62 -5.54 4.33
C TRP A 150 -18.74 -5.94 5.52
N VAL A 151 -18.59 -7.25 5.75
CA VAL A 151 -17.65 -7.78 6.74
C VAL A 151 -16.66 -8.71 6.04
N HIS A 152 -15.37 -8.36 6.10
CA HIS A 152 -14.29 -9.15 5.55
C HIS A 152 -13.72 -10.10 6.61
N PHE A 153 -13.54 -11.36 6.23
CA PHE A 153 -12.93 -12.39 7.07
C PHE A 153 -11.61 -12.81 6.43
N THR A 154 -10.49 -12.59 7.12
CA THR A 154 -9.17 -13.00 6.66
C THR A 154 -8.57 -13.99 7.64
N ARG A 155 -8.13 -15.14 7.14
CA ARG A 155 -7.41 -16.12 7.94
C ARG A 155 -5.90 -16.03 7.69
N SER A 156 -5.14 -15.76 8.75
CA SER A 156 -3.68 -15.84 8.75
C SER A 156 -3.23 -16.96 9.69
N GLY A 157 -3.10 -18.18 9.16
CA GLY A 157 -2.72 -19.37 9.93
C GLY A 157 -3.74 -19.72 11.02
N SER A 158 -3.36 -19.49 12.28
CA SER A 158 -4.21 -19.71 13.46
C SER A 158 -4.90 -18.45 13.99
N LYS A 159 -4.85 -17.36 13.24
CA LYS A 159 -5.47 -16.08 13.57
C LYS A 159 -6.59 -15.79 12.58
N LEU A 160 -7.78 -15.46 13.09
CA LEU A 160 -8.90 -14.97 12.31
C LEU A 160 -9.00 -13.45 12.49
N ILE A 161 -9.00 -12.71 11.39
CA ILE A 161 -9.15 -11.26 11.37
C ILE A 161 -10.54 -10.93 10.81
N VAL A 162 -11.31 -10.16 11.56
CA VAL A 162 -12.65 -9.69 11.17
C VAL A 162 -12.57 -8.18 10.99
N SER A 163 -12.79 -7.71 9.76
CA SER A 163 -12.71 -6.29 9.42
C SER A 163 -14.06 -5.84 8.88
N PRO A 164 -14.92 -5.21 9.70
CA PRO A 164 -16.17 -4.63 9.23
C PRO A 164 -15.88 -3.32 8.48
N MET A 165 -16.58 -3.11 7.37
CA MET A 165 -16.54 -1.90 6.57
C MET A 165 -17.85 -1.15 6.75
N LEU A 166 -17.76 0.09 7.22
CA LEU A 166 -18.92 0.95 7.42
C LEU A 166 -19.64 1.21 6.10
N ALA A 167 -20.96 1.27 6.16
CA ALA A 167 -21.76 1.73 5.05
C ALA A 167 -21.44 3.22 4.80
N PRO A 168 -21.38 3.65 3.52
CA PRO A 168 -21.35 5.07 3.23
C PRO A 168 -22.59 5.67 3.90
N VAL A 169 -22.41 6.80 4.60
CA VAL A 169 -23.53 7.58 5.11
C VAL A 169 -24.35 7.96 3.88
N GLN A 170 -25.46 7.26 3.66
CA GLN A 170 -26.50 7.77 2.82
C GLN A 170 -26.99 8.99 3.59
N GLU A 171 -26.62 10.18 3.12
CA GLU A 171 -27.45 11.34 3.42
C GLU A 171 -28.83 10.93 2.92
N ASP A 172 -29.65 10.41 3.83
CA ASP A 172 -31.08 10.38 3.63
C ASP A 172 -31.39 11.79 3.20
N THR A 173 -31.60 11.95 1.90
CA THR A 173 -32.00 13.21 1.31
C THR A 173 -33.37 13.36 1.94
N VAL A 174 -33.42 14.08 3.06
CA VAL A 174 -34.66 14.49 3.67
C VAL A 174 -35.34 15.20 2.52
N ILE A 175 -36.30 14.51 1.91
CA ILE A 175 -37.25 15.09 0.98
C ILE A 175 -38.03 16.02 1.89
N LYS A 176 -37.44 17.18 2.22
CA LYS A 176 -38.21 18.38 2.45
C LYS A 176 -39.09 18.45 1.22
N ASP A 177 -40.39 18.60 1.40
CA ASP A 177 -41.29 19.00 0.33
C ASP A 177 -40.78 20.33 -0.24
N LEU A 178 -39.79 20.24 -1.13
CA LEU A 178 -39.25 21.39 -1.83
C LEU A 178 -40.38 21.87 -2.71
N PRO A 179 -40.64 23.18 -2.73
CA PRO A 179 -41.64 23.70 -3.62
C PRO A 179 -41.28 23.30 -5.06
N PRO A 180 -42.27 23.10 -5.92
CA PRO A 180 -42.02 22.75 -7.31
C PRO A 180 -41.15 23.85 -7.95
N THR A 181 -40.08 23.42 -8.62
CA THR A 181 -39.07 24.31 -9.17
C THR A 181 -38.84 24.02 -10.65
N ASN A 182 -38.71 25.08 -11.44
CA ASN A 182 -38.15 25.01 -12.78
C ASN A 182 -36.62 25.11 -12.73
N LEU A 183 -35.95 24.71 -13.80
CA LEU A 183 -34.53 25.05 -14.00
C LEU A 183 -34.44 26.19 -15.01
N ILE A 184 -33.77 27.26 -14.64
CA ILE A 184 -33.49 28.41 -15.52
C ILE A 184 -32.00 28.57 -15.79
N ALA A 185 -31.68 29.30 -16.85
CA ALA A 185 -30.32 29.58 -17.27
C ALA A 185 -29.64 30.64 -16.38
N LYS A 186 -28.54 30.27 -15.73
CA LYS A 186 -27.66 31.19 -14.98
C LYS A 186 -26.90 32.14 -15.92
N ARG A 187 -26.60 31.70 -17.15
CA ARG A 187 -25.82 32.41 -18.16
C ARG A 187 -26.40 32.15 -19.54
N SER A 188 -26.23 33.10 -20.45
CA SER A 188 -26.57 32.94 -21.86
C SER A 188 -25.55 32.02 -22.55
N GLY A 189 -25.99 31.17 -23.48
CA GLY A 189 -25.13 30.24 -24.18
C GLY A 189 -25.89 29.30 -25.10
N VAL A 190 -25.18 28.46 -25.85
CA VAL A 190 -25.77 27.43 -26.71
C VAL A 190 -25.82 26.11 -25.97
N ILE A 191 -27.01 25.52 -25.84
CA ILE A 191 -27.18 24.29 -25.10
C ILE A 191 -26.48 23.13 -25.81
N THR A 192 -25.58 22.46 -25.11
CA THR A 192 -24.83 21.32 -25.63
C THR A 192 -25.42 20.00 -25.17
N ASP A 193 -25.86 19.87 -23.91
CA ASP A 193 -26.38 18.61 -23.40
C ASP A 193 -27.28 18.73 -22.16
N PHE A 194 -28.03 17.66 -21.87
CA PHE A 194 -28.96 17.59 -20.75
C PHE A 194 -28.82 16.27 -19.98
N GLU A 195 -28.57 16.37 -18.68
CA GLU A 195 -28.60 15.25 -17.74
C GLU A 195 -29.73 15.48 -16.73
N LEU A 196 -30.94 14.99 -17.03
CA LEU A 196 -32.13 15.22 -16.21
C LEU A 196 -32.51 13.97 -15.41
N VAL A 197 -32.80 14.18 -14.12
CA VAL A 197 -33.38 13.17 -13.22
C VAL A 197 -34.90 13.35 -13.16
N LYS A 198 -35.38 14.59 -13.05
CA LYS A 198 -36.81 14.95 -13.01
C LYS A 198 -37.08 16.22 -13.82
N GLY A 199 -38.27 16.29 -14.40
CA GLY A 199 -38.73 17.44 -15.20
C GLY A 199 -38.64 17.19 -16.72
N GLU A 200 -39.29 18.06 -17.48
CA GLU A 200 -39.40 17.97 -18.94
C GLU A 200 -38.58 19.08 -19.61
N ARG A 201 -37.85 18.77 -20.70
CA ARG A 201 -37.02 19.75 -21.42
C ARG A 201 -37.91 20.85 -22.02
N ALA A 202 -37.66 22.11 -21.69
CA ALA A 202 -38.36 23.25 -22.28
C ALA A 202 -37.71 23.73 -23.58
N VAL A 203 -36.42 23.43 -23.76
CA VAL A 203 -35.57 23.86 -24.88
C VAL A 203 -34.85 22.66 -25.49
N GLN A 204 -34.49 22.78 -26.76
CA GLN A 204 -33.80 21.72 -27.50
C GLN A 204 -32.27 21.88 -27.44
N LYS A 205 -31.57 20.79 -27.74
CA LYS A 205 -30.11 20.79 -27.90
C LYS A 205 -29.72 21.66 -29.10
N ASN A 206 -28.58 22.34 -29.01
CA ASN A 206 -28.02 23.27 -29.99
C ASN A 206 -28.82 24.58 -30.19
N VAL A 207 -29.68 24.93 -29.23
CA VAL A 207 -30.40 26.21 -29.23
C VAL A 207 -29.68 27.21 -28.33
N SER A 208 -29.62 28.48 -28.75
CA SER A 208 -29.12 29.57 -27.92
C SER A 208 -30.19 29.99 -26.91
N VAL A 209 -29.79 30.13 -25.66
CA VAL A 209 -30.62 30.61 -24.55
C VAL A 209 -30.00 31.84 -23.91
N GLU A 210 -30.83 32.71 -23.38
CA GLU A 210 -30.45 33.88 -22.61
C GLU A 210 -30.46 33.59 -21.12
N LYS A 211 -29.74 34.41 -20.35
CA LYS A 211 -29.77 34.35 -18.89
C LYS A 211 -31.19 34.59 -18.39
N GLY A 212 -31.72 33.63 -17.64
CA GLY A 212 -33.07 33.63 -17.11
C GLY A 212 -34.05 32.74 -17.89
N ASP A 213 -33.66 32.27 -19.07
CA ASP A 213 -34.53 31.39 -19.87
C ASP A 213 -34.82 30.09 -19.16
N ARG A 214 -36.05 29.59 -19.35
CA ARG A 214 -36.48 28.32 -18.79
C ARG A 214 -35.88 27.17 -19.58
N LEU A 215 -35.05 26.37 -18.90
CA LEU A 215 -34.35 25.23 -19.50
C LEU A 215 -35.15 23.93 -19.33
N VAL A 216 -35.74 23.75 -18.14
CA VAL A 216 -36.50 22.54 -17.78
C VAL A 216 -37.72 22.94 -16.99
N ASN A 217 -38.86 22.37 -17.38
CA ASN A 217 -40.13 22.51 -16.69
C ASN A 217 -40.19 21.60 -15.46
N GLY A 218 -40.64 22.17 -14.34
CA GLY A 218 -41.00 21.50 -13.10
C GLY A 218 -42.39 20.85 -13.18
N PHE A 219 -42.75 20.30 -14.33
CA PHE A 219 -43.91 19.44 -14.48
C PHE A 219 -43.58 18.34 -15.47
N VAL A 220 -44.25 17.20 -15.31
CA VAL A 220 -44.16 16.08 -16.24
C VAL A 220 -45.52 15.88 -16.86
N THR A 221 -45.58 15.93 -18.19
CA THR A 221 -46.81 15.70 -18.94
C THR A 221 -47.04 14.19 -19.13
N GLN A 222 -48.02 13.61 -18.44
CA GLN A 222 -48.47 12.24 -18.68
C GLN A 222 -49.86 12.26 -19.35
N GLY A 223 -49.87 12.16 -20.69
CA GLY A 223 -51.09 12.23 -21.49
C GLY A 223 -51.72 13.63 -21.44
N LYS A 224 -52.88 13.77 -20.79
CA LYS A 224 -53.59 15.05 -20.61
C LYS A 224 -53.41 15.69 -19.22
N LYS A 225 -52.68 15.03 -18.31
CA LYS A 225 -52.45 15.52 -16.94
C LYS A 225 -51.01 15.99 -16.78
N GLN A 226 -50.83 17.19 -16.27
CA GLN A 226 -49.53 17.72 -15.87
C GLN A 226 -49.36 17.46 -14.38
N ILE A 227 -48.29 16.75 -14.00
CA ILE A 227 -47.95 16.50 -12.60
C ILE A 227 -46.82 17.46 -12.26
N LEU A 228 -47.07 18.36 -11.31
CA LEU A 228 -46.10 19.33 -10.83
C LEU A 228 -45.01 18.60 -10.03
N THR A 229 -43.74 18.84 -10.36
CA THR A 229 -42.58 18.19 -9.73
C THR A 229 -41.42 19.17 -9.64
N SER A 230 -40.51 18.99 -8.69
CA SER A 230 -39.26 19.75 -8.70
C SER A 230 -38.35 19.24 -9.83
N ALA A 231 -38.02 20.11 -10.79
CA ALA A 231 -37.08 19.79 -11.86
C ALA A 231 -35.67 19.63 -11.26
N GLU A 232 -35.03 18.51 -11.57
CA GLU A 232 -33.72 18.14 -11.05
C GLU A 232 -32.87 17.64 -12.22
N GLY A 233 -31.72 18.27 -12.43
CA GLY A 233 -30.81 17.92 -13.50
C GLY A 233 -29.75 18.97 -13.76
N LYS A 234 -28.80 18.62 -14.62
CA LYS A 234 -27.76 19.51 -15.14
C LYS A 234 -28.07 19.84 -16.60
N VAL A 235 -27.89 21.10 -16.99
CA VAL A 235 -28.01 21.55 -18.38
C VAL A 235 -26.72 22.22 -18.78
N PHE A 236 -26.01 21.61 -19.71
CA PHE A 236 -24.72 22.08 -20.18
C PHE A 236 -24.89 23.03 -21.34
N ALA A 237 -24.20 24.16 -21.30
CA ALA A 237 -24.20 25.13 -22.38
C ALA A 237 -22.80 25.68 -22.65
N SER A 238 -22.51 25.90 -23.93
CA SER A 238 -21.29 26.53 -24.40
C SER A 238 -21.48 28.04 -24.55
N TYR A 239 -20.56 28.82 -24.00
CA TYR A 239 -20.54 30.27 -24.14
C TYR A 239 -19.13 30.83 -24.09
N TRP A 240 -18.96 32.03 -24.64
CA TRP A 240 -17.68 32.73 -24.66
C TRP A 240 -17.52 33.58 -23.41
N ILE A 241 -16.39 33.44 -22.73
CA ILE A 241 -15.95 34.37 -21.69
C ILE A 241 -14.85 35.23 -22.26
N GLU A 242 -15.01 36.55 -22.16
CA GLU A 242 -13.97 37.52 -22.46
C GLU A 242 -13.25 37.94 -21.19
N LEU A 243 -11.92 37.89 -21.22
CA LEU A 243 -11.06 38.34 -20.13
C LEU A 243 -10.12 39.41 -20.62
N GLU A 244 -10.16 40.55 -19.94
CA GLU A 244 -9.24 41.65 -20.12
C GLU A 244 -8.10 41.54 -19.11
N PHE A 245 -6.86 41.68 -19.58
CA PHE A 245 -5.69 41.73 -18.71
C PHE A 245 -4.84 42.96 -19.00
N GLU A 246 -4.17 43.46 -17.97
CA GLU A 246 -3.24 44.58 -18.04
C GLU A 246 -1.97 44.20 -17.25
N LEU A 247 -0.83 44.17 -17.94
CA LEU A 247 0.47 43.80 -17.38
C LEU A 247 1.51 44.86 -17.69
N PRO A 248 2.51 45.09 -16.83
CA PRO A 248 3.63 45.96 -17.17
C PRO A 248 4.48 45.32 -18.28
N LYS A 249 5.04 46.14 -19.16
CA LYS A 249 5.83 45.70 -20.32
C LYS A 249 7.11 44.97 -19.90
N GLU A 250 7.71 45.38 -18.80
CA GLU A 250 8.88 44.71 -18.22
C GLU A 250 8.45 43.87 -17.02
N LEU A 251 8.54 42.53 -17.16
CA LEU A 251 8.31 41.60 -16.07
C LEU A 251 9.65 41.19 -15.46
N LYS A 252 9.77 41.34 -14.15
CA LYS A 252 10.85 40.72 -13.38
C LYS A 252 10.43 39.31 -13.02
N LEU A 253 10.96 38.33 -13.75
CA LEU A 253 10.71 36.92 -13.47
C LEU A 253 11.82 36.37 -12.60
N THR A 254 11.44 35.85 -11.44
CA THR A 254 12.34 35.13 -10.56
C THR A 254 12.45 33.69 -11.04
N GLN A 255 13.58 33.35 -11.66
CA GLN A 255 13.84 31.99 -12.12
C GLN A 255 14.78 31.28 -11.14
N PRO A 256 14.50 30.01 -10.81
CA PRO A 256 15.43 29.23 -10.01
C PRO A 256 16.75 29.05 -10.78
N SER A 257 17.85 29.54 -10.22
CA SER A 257 19.19 29.35 -10.77
C SER A 257 19.58 27.86 -10.76
N LYS A 258 20.72 27.57 -11.39
CA LYS A 258 21.36 26.26 -11.29
C LYS A 258 21.56 25.89 -9.82
N LYS A 259 21.21 24.64 -9.48
CA LYS A 259 21.46 24.07 -8.16
C LYS A 259 22.95 23.80 -8.00
N GLU A 260 23.58 24.44 -7.04
CA GLU A 260 24.98 24.22 -6.70
C GLU A 260 25.07 23.40 -5.42
N LEU A 261 25.86 22.32 -5.47
CA LEU A 261 26.16 21.52 -4.30
C LEU A 261 27.34 22.16 -3.57
N ILE A 262 27.12 22.57 -2.33
CA ILE A 262 28.17 23.09 -1.46
C ILE A 262 28.40 22.11 -0.33
N VAL A 263 29.67 21.81 -0.09
CA VAL A 263 30.14 21.00 1.03
C VAL A 263 31.04 21.89 1.88
N GLN A 264 30.64 22.13 3.13
CA GLN A 264 31.35 23.02 4.05
C GLN A 264 31.58 22.36 5.40
N GLN A 265 32.55 22.87 6.16
CA GLN A 265 32.77 22.42 7.53
C GLN A 265 31.62 22.91 8.43
N LYS A 266 31.22 22.08 9.40
CA LYS A 266 30.07 22.36 10.28
C LYS A 266 30.19 23.64 11.13
N THR A 267 31.40 24.17 11.24
CA THR A 267 31.73 25.40 11.98
C THR A 267 31.36 26.67 11.21
N GLU A 268 31.18 26.59 9.88
CA GLU A 268 30.90 27.75 9.03
C GLU A 268 29.41 28.14 9.06
N LYS A 269 29.14 29.45 8.97
CA LYS A 269 27.76 29.97 8.91
C LYS A 269 27.06 29.41 7.67
N LYS A 270 25.81 28.97 7.83
CA LYS A 270 25.00 28.44 6.71
C LYS A 270 24.68 29.57 5.73
N PRO A 271 24.91 29.36 4.42
CA PRO A 271 24.59 30.36 3.40
C PRO A 271 23.07 30.49 3.22
N VAL A 272 22.64 31.64 2.69
CA VAL A 272 21.21 31.94 2.43
C VAL A 272 20.69 31.00 1.34
N PHE A 273 19.45 30.50 1.50
CA PHE A 273 18.80 29.51 0.61
C PHE A 273 19.42 28.11 0.64
N TRP A 274 20.00 27.71 1.76
CA TRP A 274 20.56 26.37 1.98
C TRP A 274 19.50 25.31 2.27
N LYS A 275 19.45 24.24 1.46
CA LYS A 275 18.70 23.01 1.74
C LYS A 275 19.66 21.86 2.04
N GLY A 276 19.74 21.45 3.30
CA GLY A 276 20.70 20.45 3.78
C GLY A 276 20.40 19.03 3.27
N ILE A 277 21.47 18.27 3.04
CA ILE A 277 21.44 16.85 2.65
C ILE A 277 21.91 16.02 3.83
N VAL A 278 21.28 14.87 4.06
CA VAL A 278 21.71 13.94 5.10
C VAL A 278 22.95 13.17 4.62
N LEU A 279 24.10 13.42 5.25
CA LEU A 279 25.35 12.71 4.99
C LEU A 279 25.50 11.47 5.92
N PRO A 280 26.28 10.45 5.52
CA PRO A 280 26.63 9.32 6.38
C PRO A 280 27.32 9.78 7.68
N LYS A 281 27.05 9.07 8.80
CA LYS A 281 27.50 9.43 10.16
C LYS A 281 29.00 9.72 10.30
N LEU A 282 29.84 9.01 9.54
CA LEU A 282 31.29 9.17 9.57
C LEU A 282 31.74 10.57 9.07
N ILE A 283 31.00 11.12 8.10
CA ILE A 283 31.34 12.35 7.38
C ILE A 283 30.55 13.55 7.95
N SER A 284 29.30 13.32 8.39
CA SER A 284 28.44 14.34 8.99
C SER A 284 28.95 14.93 10.32
N THR A 285 29.98 14.31 10.91
CA THR A 285 30.62 14.78 12.13
C THR A 285 31.45 16.04 11.88
N TYR A 286 32.05 16.17 10.69
CA TYR A 286 32.94 17.28 10.32
C TYR A 286 32.40 18.12 9.16
N LEU A 287 31.62 17.52 8.25
CA LEU A 287 31.13 18.16 7.03
C LEU A 287 29.61 18.22 6.99
N GLU A 288 29.10 19.31 6.45
CA GLU A 288 27.70 19.47 6.05
C GLU A 288 27.64 19.72 4.54
N ALA A 289 26.67 19.09 3.87
CA ALA A 289 26.43 19.28 2.44
C ALA A 289 25.00 19.77 2.22
N GLY A 290 24.81 20.61 1.22
CA GLY A 290 23.52 21.19 0.91
C GLY A 290 23.50 21.77 -0.49
N TYR A 291 22.28 21.88 -1.02
CA TYR A 291 22.07 22.59 -2.26
C TYR A 291 21.76 24.05 -1.94
N ILE A 292 22.41 24.94 -2.69
CA ILE A 292 21.96 26.32 -2.82
C ILE A 292 21.26 26.45 -4.16
N GLN A 293 20.09 27.06 -4.13
CA GLN A 293 19.38 27.49 -5.32
C GLN A 293 19.19 28.98 -5.17
N ARG A 294 19.94 29.76 -5.95
CA ARG A 294 19.77 31.20 -5.99
C ARG A 294 18.55 31.51 -6.86
N GLU A 295 17.87 32.58 -6.54
CA GLU A 295 16.84 33.13 -7.42
C GLU A 295 17.53 34.16 -8.32
N GLU A 296 17.48 33.97 -9.63
CA GLU A 296 17.97 34.96 -10.59
C GLU A 296 16.78 35.74 -11.12
N GLU A 297 16.83 37.07 -10.94
CA GLU A 297 15.86 37.98 -11.54
C GLU A 297 16.22 38.19 -13.00
N LYS A 298 15.38 37.70 -13.91
CA LYS A 298 15.48 37.97 -15.34
C LYS A 298 14.37 38.94 -15.74
N THR A 299 14.76 40.10 -16.26
CA THR A 299 13.82 41.03 -16.88
C THR A 299 13.44 40.52 -18.26
N VAL A 300 12.16 40.26 -18.47
CA VAL A 300 11.60 39.90 -19.78
C VAL A 300 10.75 41.06 -20.28
N ILE A 301 11.06 41.54 -21.47
CA ILE A 301 10.24 42.51 -22.19
C ILE A 301 9.13 41.73 -22.90
N LEU A 302 7.89 42.08 -22.61
CA LEU A 302 6.71 41.45 -23.20
C LEU A 302 6.54 41.93 -24.65
N ASN A 303 6.61 40.96 -25.57
CA ASN A 303 6.20 41.09 -26.97
C ASN A 303 4.98 40.20 -27.21
N GLU A 304 4.31 40.32 -28.36
CA GLU A 304 3.10 39.54 -28.70
C GLU A 304 3.31 38.01 -28.55
N GLN A 305 4.44 37.48 -29.03
CA GLN A 305 4.82 36.06 -28.85
C GLN A 305 5.13 35.68 -27.39
N SER A 306 5.67 36.62 -26.61
CA SER A 306 5.96 36.40 -25.18
C SER A 306 4.68 36.36 -24.35
N VAL A 307 3.64 37.08 -24.78
CA VAL A 307 2.32 37.07 -24.15
C VAL A 307 1.66 35.70 -24.32
N GLU A 308 1.69 35.14 -25.53
CA GLU A 308 1.15 33.80 -25.76
C GLU A 308 1.88 32.71 -24.94
N THR A 309 3.20 32.80 -24.82
CA THR A 309 3.99 31.77 -24.12
C THR A 309 4.01 31.90 -22.61
N LEU A 310 3.96 33.12 -22.06
CA LEU A 310 4.11 33.36 -20.61
C LEU A 310 2.80 33.76 -19.94
N VAL A 311 1.95 34.54 -20.59
CA VAL A 311 0.74 35.10 -19.97
C VAL A 311 -0.44 34.14 -20.08
N LEU A 312 -0.63 33.47 -21.24
CA LEU A 312 -1.73 32.51 -21.42
C LEU A 312 -1.72 31.38 -20.38
N PRO A 313 -0.61 30.70 -20.07
CA PRO A 313 -0.61 29.61 -19.09
C PRO A 313 -1.01 30.09 -17.68
N LEU A 314 -0.57 31.29 -17.29
CA LEU A 314 -0.89 31.88 -15.99
C LEU A 314 -2.36 32.28 -15.90
N LEU A 315 -2.91 32.85 -16.97
CA LEU A 315 -4.33 33.18 -17.04
C LEU A 315 -5.18 31.90 -17.05
N TYR A 316 -4.78 30.89 -17.82
CA TYR A 316 -5.43 29.58 -17.83
C TYR A 316 -5.47 28.97 -16.43
N GLN A 317 -4.33 28.95 -15.72
CA GLN A 317 -4.27 28.48 -14.34
C GLN A 317 -5.20 29.27 -13.40
N LYS A 318 -5.22 30.60 -13.52
CA LYS A 318 -6.10 31.46 -12.72
C LYS A 318 -7.58 31.21 -13.00
N ILE A 319 -7.93 30.93 -14.25
CA ILE A 319 -9.31 30.65 -14.67
C ILE A 319 -9.76 29.28 -14.15
N VAL A 320 -8.97 28.23 -14.39
CA VAL A 320 -9.26 26.87 -13.92
C VAL A 320 -9.47 26.84 -12.41
N ASN A 321 -8.67 27.57 -11.62
CA ASN A 321 -8.83 27.65 -10.18
C ASN A 321 -10.16 28.27 -9.71
N ASN A 322 -10.83 29.07 -10.55
CA ASN A 322 -12.09 29.75 -10.24
C ASN A 322 -13.31 29.10 -10.90
N LEU A 323 -13.12 28.11 -11.78
CA LEU A 323 -14.20 27.42 -12.47
C LEU A 323 -14.75 26.26 -11.63
N PRO A 324 -16.05 25.94 -11.76
CA PRO A 324 -16.62 24.72 -11.20
C PRO A 324 -15.87 23.45 -11.69
N THR A 325 -15.89 22.38 -10.89
CA THR A 325 -15.20 21.11 -11.21
C THR A 325 -15.70 20.43 -12.49
N ASP A 326 -16.95 20.71 -12.89
CA ASP A 326 -17.61 20.08 -14.03
C ASP A 326 -17.48 20.93 -15.32
N THR A 327 -16.62 21.96 -15.31
CA THR A 327 -16.45 22.89 -16.43
C THR A 327 -15.37 22.41 -17.40
N GLN A 328 -15.70 22.36 -18.69
CA GLN A 328 -14.78 22.01 -19.78
C GLN A 328 -14.41 23.26 -20.57
N ILE A 329 -13.12 23.47 -20.81
CA ILE A 329 -12.63 24.52 -21.73
C ILE A 329 -12.43 23.88 -23.10
N LEU A 330 -13.17 24.35 -24.10
CA LEU A 330 -13.17 23.79 -25.45
C LEU A 330 -12.14 24.47 -26.36
N GLU A 331 -12.02 25.79 -26.26
CA GLU A 331 -11.17 26.60 -27.12
C GLU A 331 -10.73 27.88 -26.38
N ASP A 332 -9.54 28.37 -26.69
CA ASP A 332 -9.02 29.66 -26.25
C ASP A 332 -8.42 30.43 -27.41
N LYS A 333 -8.73 31.72 -27.50
CA LYS A 333 -8.28 32.59 -28.59
C LYS A 333 -7.88 33.97 -28.10
N VAL A 334 -6.67 34.39 -28.45
CA VAL A 334 -6.20 35.77 -28.25
C VAL A 334 -6.76 36.63 -29.39
N LEU A 335 -7.53 37.65 -29.05
CA LEU A 335 -8.14 38.53 -30.06
C LEU A 335 -7.24 39.70 -30.42
N HIS A 336 -6.60 40.31 -29.42
CA HIS A 336 -5.75 41.47 -29.63
C HIS A 336 -4.85 41.70 -28.42
N VAL A 337 -3.58 42.01 -28.68
CA VAL A 337 -2.61 42.47 -27.67
C VAL A 337 -2.15 43.86 -28.09
N SER A 338 -2.53 44.88 -27.32
CA SER A 338 -2.04 46.24 -27.51
C SER A 338 -0.92 46.55 -26.53
N ILE A 339 0.17 47.14 -27.04
CA ILE A 339 1.30 47.58 -26.23
C ILE A 339 1.28 49.10 -26.21
N GLU A 340 0.86 49.69 -25.08
CA GLU A 340 0.82 51.13 -24.86
C GLU A 340 1.93 51.53 -23.90
N SER A 341 2.98 52.18 -24.43
CA SER A 341 4.14 52.76 -23.71
C SER A 341 4.86 51.81 -22.74
N ASP A 342 4.24 51.53 -21.58
CA ASP A 342 4.77 50.75 -20.45
C ASP A 342 3.86 49.58 -20.04
N LYS A 343 2.72 49.39 -20.72
CA LYS A 343 1.73 48.37 -20.38
C LYS A 343 1.28 47.57 -21.60
N VAL A 344 1.04 46.30 -21.37
CA VAL A 344 0.46 45.37 -22.33
C VAL A 344 -0.97 45.08 -21.89
N LYS A 345 -1.92 45.45 -22.74
CA LYS A 345 -3.34 45.15 -22.57
C LYS A 345 -3.73 44.09 -23.59
N GLY A 346 -4.59 43.17 -23.20
CA GLY A 346 -5.09 42.18 -24.15
C GLY A 346 -6.46 41.65 -23.76
N LYS A 347 -7.14 41.12 -24.78
CA LYS A 347 -8.43 40.43 -24.68
C LYS A 347 -8.26 38.99 -25.10
N ILE A 348 -8.67 38.07 -24.23
CA ILE A 348 -8.68 36.63 -24.50
C ILE A 348 -10.11 36.13 -24.40
N LEU A 349 -10.49 35.32 -25.38
CA LEU A 349 -11.75 34.59 -25.39
C LEU A 349 -11.53 33.14 -24.99
N PHE A 350 -12.35 32.63 -24.09
CA PHE A 350 -12.44 31.22 -23.73
C PHE A 350 -13.82 30.69 -24.09
N LEU A 351 -13.88 29.64 -24.90
CA LEU A 351 -15.11 28.86 -25.12
C LEU A 351 -15.22 27.83 -24.01
N ILE A 352 -16.23 28.00 -23.16
CA ILE A 352 -16.45 27.18 -21.97
C ILE A 352 -17.74 26.41 -22.11
N ASN A 353 -17.76 25.15 -21.70
CA ASN A 353 -18.95 24.31 -21.57
C ASN A 353 -19.12 23.91 -20.10
N GLU A 354 -20.20 24.36 -19.47
CA GLU A 354 -20.50 24.06 -18.06
C GLU A 354 -22.00 23.97 -17.80
N ASN A 355 -22.37 23.48 -16.61
CA ASN A 355 -23.75 23.47 -16.16
C ASN A 355 -24.24 24.89 -15.86
N ILE A 356 -25.25 25.35 -16.60
CA ILE A 356 -25.89 26.66 -16.42
C ILE A 356 -27.25 26.57 -15.70
N ALA A 357 -27.73 25.39 -15.34
CA ALA A 357 -29.03 25.23 -14.70
C ALA A 357 -29.01 25.66 -13.22
N ILE A 358 -29.95 26.52 -12.85
CA ILE A 358 -30.23 26.90 -11.46
C ILE A 358 -31.73 26.73 -11.14
N PRO A 359 -32.09 26.28 -9.93
CA PRO A 359 -33.49 26.10 -9.55
C PRO A 359 -34.19 27.45 -9.33
N GLN A 360 -35.39 27.59 -9.89
CA GLN A 360 -36.32 28.71 -9.66
C GLN A 360 -37.64 28.15 -9.15
N VAL A 361 -38.09 28.63 -7.99
CA VAL A 361 -39.40 28.25 -7.42
C VAL A 361 -40.53 28.72 -8.31
N ILE A 362 -41.51 27.84 -8.57
CA ILE A 362 -42.71 28.16 -9.32
C ILE A 362 -43.65 28.96 -8.39
N PRO A 363 -43.98 30.23 -8.71
CA PRO A 363 -44.95 30.99 -7.94
C PRO A 363 -46.34 30.37 -8.10
N GLN A 364 -47.12 30.34 -7.02
CA GLN A 364 -48.47 29.74 -6.96
C GLN A 364 -49.54 30.42 -7.86
N GLY A 365 -49.15 31.35 -8.73
CA GLY A 365 -50.03 32.09 -9.64
C GLY A 365 -49.78 31.85 -11.14
N ASP A 366 -48.74 31.10 -11.52
CA ASP A 366 -48.38 30.80 -12.92
C ASP A 366 -49.03 29.50 -13.43
N GLU A 367 -50.10 29.02 -12.79
CA GLU A 367 -50.89 27.84 -13.16
C GLU A 367 -51.81 28.08 -14.37
N ALA A 368 -51.30 28.68 -15.45
CA ALA A 368 -52.09 29.02 -16.65
C ALA A 368 -51.88 28.04 -17.80
#